data_AF-K1TER6-F1
#
_entry.id   AF-K1TER6-F1
#
_cell.length_a   1.000
_cell.length_b   1.000
_cell.length_c   1.000
_cell.angle_alpha   90.00
_cell.angle_beta   90.00
_cell.angle_gamma   90.00
#
_symmetry.space_group_name_H-M   'P 1'
#
loop_
_entity.id
_entity.type
_entity.pdbx_description
1 polymer ?
#
loop_
_entity_poly.entity_id
_entity_poly.type
_entity_poly.pdbx_seq_one_letter_code
_entity_poly.pdbx_strand_id
1 'polypeptide(L)'
;MLAVGNDAAGYAGETGYTKILSGYHYAYFLSNDAETSWTSMPSGSYEEGFKTTLTAVSQTEGAKLVYTLDGSNPTSKSTTVESGKEISINGTCTLKVGLLVNGEVRNIATHQYTIEKFKAYKFMVYVNADAVNWNSLYCYTWKKAASVEWPGEKMTETKTIGGKTWYYKEVSIDNANELVNIIFNNGKDKPQTVV
;
A
#
# COMPACT_ATOMS: atom_id res chain seq x y z
N MET A 1 -17.42 9.05 16.29
CA MET A 1 -17.14 8.30 17.53
C MET A 1 -16.08 7.24 17.26
N LEU A 2 -15.21 6.97 18.23
CA LEU A 2 -14.18 5.92 18.17
C LEU A 2 -14.36 4.99 19.37
N ALA A 3 -14.42 3.69 19.13
CA ALA A 3 -14.35 2.67 20.17
C ALA A 3 -12.98 1.99 20.11
N VAL A 4 -12.37 1.74 21.28
CA VAL A 4 -11.06 1.09 21.43
C VAL A 4 -11.15 0.00 22.49
N GLY A 5 -10.50 -1.13 22.25
CA GLY A 5 -10.43 -2.27 23.17
C GLY A 5 -10.83 -3.59 22.51
N ASN A 6 -10.70 -4.69 23.27
CA ASN A 6 -10.87 -6.06 22.77
C ASN A 6 -12.20 -6.29 22.05
N ASP A 7 -13.28 -5.65 22.51
CA ASP A 7 -14.63 -5.82 21.96
C ASP A 7 -15.02 -4.72 20.95
N ALA A 8 -14.12 -3.79 20.63
CA ALA A 8 -14.42 -2.63 19.80
C ALA A 8 -14.94 -3.01 18.41
N ALA A 9 -14.41 -4.07 17.80
CA ALA A 9 -14.88 -4.55 16.50
C ALA A 9 -16.35 -5.02 16.55
N GLY A 10 -16.75 -5.66 17.65
CA GLY A 10 -18.12 -6.14 17.87
C GLY A 10 -19.10 -5.07 18.36
N TYR A 11 -18.61 -3.96 18.92
CA TYR A 11 -19.44 -2.88 19.44
C TYR A 11 -20.36 -2.30 18.36
N ALA A 12 -21.68 -2.30 18.56
CA ALA A 12 -22.65 -1.89 17.55
C ALA A 12 -22.66 -0.38 17.28
N GLY A 13 -22.15 0.42 18.22
CA GLY A 13 -22.30 1.89 18.21
C GLY A 13 -23.52 2.35 18.98
N GLU A 14 -23.63 3.67 19.16
CA GLU A 14 -24.78 4.34 19.74
C GLU A 14 -25.81 4.68 18.66
N THR A 15 -27.07 4.90 19.07
CA THR A 15 -28.11 5.40 18.18
C THR A 15 -27.67 6.71 17.52
N GLY A 16 -27.91 6.84 16.21
CA GLY A 16 -27.50 8.02 15.42
C GLY A 16 -26.07 7.93 14.87
N TYR A 17 -25.37 6.81 15.06
CA TYR A 17 -24.06 6.57 14.48
C TYR A 17 -24.05 5.33 13.59
N THR A 18 -23.32 5.40 12.48
CA THR A 18 -23.06 4.27 11.58
C THR A 18 -21.60 3.85 11.71
N LYS A 19 -21.36 2.55 11.92
CA LYS A 19 -20.01 1.97 11.87
C LYS A 19 -19.51 1.97 10.43
N ILE A 20 -18.37 2.60 10.19
CA ILE A 20 -17.78 2.75 8.85
C ILE A 20 -16.54 1.88 8.62
N LEU A 21 -15.84 1.52 9.69
CA LEU A 21 -14.63 0.69 9.65
C LEU A 21 -14.42 0.06 11.03
N SER A 22 -13.89 -1.16 11.06
CA SER A 22 -13.36 -1.76 12.28
C SER A 22 -12.13 -2.62 11.96
N GLY A 23 -11.28 -2.79 12.96
CA GLY A 23 -10.10 -3.64 12.88
C GLY A 23 -9.71 -4.17 14.26
N TYR A 24 -8.47 -4.62 14.40
CA TYR A 24 -7.97 -5.15 15.66
C TYR A 24 -7.96 -4.07 16.75
N HIS A 25 -8.81 -4.23 17.76
CA HIS A 25 -8.99 -3.32 18.90
C HIS A 25 -9.55 -1.93 18.59
N TYR A 26 -10.15 -1.70 17.42
CA TYR A 26 -10.78 -0.42 17.11
C TYR A 26 -12.02 -0.51 16.21
N ALA A 27 -12.92 0.46 16.36
CA ALA A 27 -14.01 0.73 15.40
C ALA A 27 -14.30 2.23 15.29
N TYR A 28 -14.50 2.68 14.05
CA TYR A 28 -14.86 4.05 13.70
C TYR A 28 -16.32 4.16 13.32
N PHE A 29 -16.94 5.24 13.79
CA PHE A 29 -18.33 5.56 13.53
C PHE A 29 -18.47 7.02 13.12
N LEU A 30 -19.32 7.27 12.12
CA LEU A 30 -19.73 8.61 11.73
C LEU A 30 -21.14 8.89 12.24
N SER A 31 -21.41 10.16 12.59
CA SER A 31 -22.78 10.60 12.88
C SER A 31 -23.60 10.46 11.60
N ASN A 32 -24.83 9.96 11.73
CA ASN A 32 -25.80 9.87 10.64
C ASN A 32 -26.17 11.24 10.07
N ASP A 33 -25.99 12.32 10.85
CA ASP A 33 -26.17 13.71 10.39
C ASP A 33 -25.20 14.11 9.28
N ALA A 34 -24.11 13.35 9.10
CA ALA A 34 -23.15 13.61 8.03
C ALA A 34 -23.76 13.41 6.64
N GLU A 35 -24.83 12.60 6.51
CA GLU A 35 -25.51 12.30 5.25
C GLU A 35 -24.50 12.02 4.13
N THR A 36 -23.61 11.05 4.32
CA THR A 36 -22.49 10.81 3.41
C THR A 36 -22.36 9.33 3.04
N SER A 37 -21.65 9.08 1.93
CA SER A 37 -21.16 7.75 1.60
C SER A 37 -19.78 7.53 2.22
N TRP A 38 -19.51 6.30 2.64
CA TRP A 38 -18.17 5.88 3.07
C TRP A 38 -17.67 4.75 2.21
N THR A 39 -16.39 4.82 1.84
CA THR A 39 -15.69 3.79 1.08
C THR A 39 -14.54 3.27 1.94
N SER A 40 -14.50 1.97 2.21
CA SER A 40 -13.52 1.40 3.15
C SER A 40 -12.07 1.50 2.66
N MET A 41 -11.85 1.55 1.35
CA MET A 41 -10.53 1.68 0.76
C MET A 41 -10.22 3.14 0.39
N PRO A 42 -9.08 3.71 0.83
CA PRO A 42 -8.70 5.06 0.49
C PRO A 42 -8.22 5.17 -0.97
N SER A 43 -8.34 6.36 -1.56
CA SER A 43 -7.72 6.64 -2.87
C SER A 43 -6.22 6.40 -2.84
N GLY A 44 -5.66 5.96 -3.96
CA GLY A 44 -4.24 5.67 -4.07
C GLY A 44 -3.88 4.65 -5.14
N SER A 45 -2.61 4.24 -5.10
CA SER A 45 -2.05 3.22 -5.98
C SER A 45 -2.07 1.85 -5.31
N TYR A 46 -2.47 0.84 -6.08
CA TYR A 46 -2.56 -0.55 -5.68
C TYR A 46 -1.87 -1.43 -6.72
N GLU A 47 -1.21 -2.51 -6.29
CA GLU A 47 -0.53 -3.42 -7.23
C GLU A 47 -1.49 -4.36 -7.97
N GLU A 48 -2.65 -4.61 -7.38
CA GLU A 48 -3.66 -5.52 -7.89
C GLU A 48 -5.07 -5.01 -7.60
N GLY A 49 -6.05 -5.64 -8.26
CA GLY A 49 -7.46 -5.37 -8.00
C GLY A 49 -7.84 -5.75 -6.58
N PHE A 50 -8.77 -4.99 -6.00
CA PHE A 50 -9.19 -5.17 -4.61
C PHE A 50 -10.70 -5.01 -4.48
N LYS A 51 -11.21 -5.33 -3.28
CA LYS A 51 -12.60 -5.06 -2.92
C LYS A 51 -12.68 -3.90 -1.94
N THR A 52 -13.71 -3.08 -2.08
CA THR A 52 -14.04 -2.04 -1.10
C THR A 52 -15.49 -2.17 -0.68
N THR A 53 -15.77 -1.91 0.60
CA THR A 53 -17.12 -1.85 1.13
C THR A 53 -17.64 -0.42 1.00
N LEU A 54 -18.89 -0.29 0.55
CA LEU A 54 -19.61 0.97 0.52
C LEU A 54 -20.65 1.01 1.65
N THR A 55 -20.60 2.05 2.47
CA THR A 55 -21.49 2.22 3.63
C THR A 55 -22.25 3.55 3.51
N ALA A 56 -23.56 3.50 3.65
CA ALA A 56 -24.40 4.68 3.72
C ALA A 56 -24.45 5.16 5.17
N VAL A 57 -24.10 6.43 5.40
CA VAL A 57 -24.19 7.11 6.69
C VAL A 57 -25.30 8.15 6.57
N SER A 58 -26.50 7.83 7.07
CA SER A 58 -27.69 8.65 6.88
C SER A 58 -28.65 8.49 8.05
N GLN A 59 -29.41 9.54 8.35
CA GLN A 59 -30.56 9.50 9.24
C GLN A 59 -31.76 8.78 8.60
N THR A 60 -31.76 8.64 7.26
CA THR A 60 -32.86 7.98 6.55
C THR A 60 -32.67 6.46 6.56
N GLU A 61 -33.59 5.77 7.22
CA GLU A 61 -33.62 4.32 7.21
C GLU A 61 -33.78 3.78 5.78
N GLY A 62 -32.98 2.78 5.43
CA GLY A 62 -32.97 2.20 4.08
C GLY A 62 -32.28 3.06 3.02
N ALA A 63 -31.50 4.08 3.41
CA ALA A 63 -30.62 4.80 2.48
C ALA A 63 -29.69 3.83 1.74
N LYS A 64 -29.57 4.01 0.42
CA LYS A 64 -28.74 3.18 -0.46
C LYS A 64 -27.59 3.98 -1.01
N LEU A 65 -26.69 3.33 -1.74
CA LEU A 65 -25.60 3.99 -2.46
C LEU A 65 -25.74 3.75 -3.96
N VAL A 66 -25.47 4.79 -4.74
CA VAL A 66 -25.31 4.70 -6.19
C VAL A 66 -23.90 5.08 -6.58
N TYR A 67 -23.32 4.37 -7.54
CA TYR A 67 -21.93 4.63 -7.94
C TYR A 67 -21.65 4.46 -9.43
N THR A 68 -20.53 5.03 -9.84
CA THR A 68 -19.91 4.92 -11.17
C THR A 68 -18.41 4.71 -11.00
N LEU A 69 -17.76 4.08 -11.99
CA LEU A 69 -16.31 3.81 -11.98
C LEU A 69 -15.56 4.63 -13.04
N ASP A 70 -16.28 5.29 -13.93
CA ASP A 70 -15.74 6.09 -15.03
C ASP A 70 -15.55 7.58 -14.66
N GLY A 71 -15.84 7.96 -13.40
CA GLY A 71 -15.76 9.33 -12.92
C GLY A 71 -16.95 10.22 -13.28
N SER A 72 -17.97 9.71 -13.98
CA SER A 72 -19.23 10.44 -14.18
C SER A 72 -20.00 10.56 -12.85
N ASN A 73 -20.81 11.62 -12.68
CA ASN A 73 -21.62 11.72 -11.45
C ASN A 73 -22.72 10.65 -11.47
N PRO A 74 -22.88 9.86 -10.39
CA PRO A 74 -23.96 8.87 -10.32
C PRO A 74 -25.33 9.55 -10.35
N THR A 75 -26.30 8.84 -10.93
CA THR A 75 -27.73 9.19 -10.93
C THR A 75 -28.53 8.10 -10.22
N SER A 76 -29.82 8.32 -10.00
CA SER A 76 -30.70 7.30 -9.41
C SER A 76 -30.85 6.03 -10.27
N LYS A 77 -30.38 6.06 -11.53
CA LYS A 77 -30.35 4.92 -12.45
C LYS A 77 -28.96 4.26 -12.53
N SER A 78 -27.95 4.82 -11.88
CA SER A 78 -26.62 4.20 -11.80
C SER A 78 -26.67 2.92 -10.95
N THR A 79 -25.58 2.14 -10.99
CA THR A 79 -25.48 0.91 -10.20
C THR A 79 -25.76 1.20 -8.73
N THR A 80 -26.76 0.53 -8.17
CA THR A 80 -27.22 0.74 -6.78
C THR A 80 -26.82 -0.44 -5.92
N VAL A 81 -26.37 -0.17 -4.69
CA VAL A 81 -26.06 -1.19 -3.68
C VAL A 81 -26.65 -0.80 -2.33
N GLU A 82 -26.97 -1.82 -1.53
CA GLU A 82 -27.31 -1.64 -0.12
C GLU A 82 -26.08 -1.23 0.70
N SER A 83 -26.32 -0.57 1.84
CA SER A 83 -25.25 -0.23 2.79
C SER A 83 -24.52 -1.49 3.26
N GLY A 84 -23.19 -1.42 3.35
CA GLY A 84 -22.32 -2.52 3.76
C GLY A 84 -21.96 -3.49 2.63
N LYS A 85 -22.33 -3.20 1.38
CA LYS A 85 -22.01 -4.09 0.24
C LYS A 85 -20.58 -3.89 -0.26
N GLU A 86 -19.91 -5.00 -0.54
CA GLU A 86 -18.62 -5.01 -1.25
C GLU A 86 -18.79 -4.80 -2.76
N ILE A 87 -17.91 -3.99 -3.35
CA ILE A 87 -17.71 -3.87 -4.80
C ILE A 87 -16.25 -4.17 -5.17
N SER A 88 -16.02 -4.65 -6.39
CA SER A 88 -14.67 -4.93 -6.91
C SER A 88 -14.13 -3.76 -7.73
N ILE A 89 -12.86 -3.41 -7.49
CA ILE A 89 -12.07 -2.46 -8.27
C ILE A 89 -10.98 -3.27 -8.97
N ASN A 90 -11.18 -3.53 -10.27
CA ASN A 90 -10.33 -4.44 -11.04
C ASN A 90 -9.34 -3.73 -11.97
N GLY A 91 -9.38 -2.40 -12.04
CA GLY A 91 -8.47 -1.58 -12.82
C GLY A 91 -8.49 -0.12 -12.37
N THR A 92 -7.53 0.67 -12.89
CA THR A 92 -7.48 2.13 -12.67
C THR A 92 -8.82 2.77 -13.00
N CYS A 93 -9.39 3.49 -12.06
CA CYS A 93 -10.73 4.06 -12.21
C CYS A 93 -10.93 5.29 -11.31
N THR A 94 -11.99 6.03 -11.59
CA THR A 94 -12.49 7.08 -10.68
C THR A 94 -13.85 6.64 -10.16
N LEU A 95 -13.85 6.15 -8.93
CA LEU A 95 -15.08 5.78 -8.24
C LEU A 95 -15.78 7.04 -7.73
N LYS A 96 -17.02 7.27 -8.15
CA LYS A 96 -17.90 8.27 -7.52
C LYS A 96 -19.07 7.57 -6.86
N VAL A 97 -19.37 7.94 -5.62
CA VAL A 97 -20.42 7.30 -4.80
C VAL A 97 -21.32 8.37 -4.19
N GLY A 98 -22.60 8.35 -4.53
CA GLY A 98 -23.62 9.19 -3.90
C GLY A 98 -24.55 8.38 -3.00
N LEU A 99 -25.11 9.04 -2.00
CA LEU A 99 -26.25 8.50 -1.26
C LEU A 99 -27.50 8.62 -2.13
N LEU A 100 -28.28 7.54 -2.20
CA LEU A 100 -29.60 7.51 -2.79
C LEU A 100 -30.64 7.50 -1.67
N VAL A 101 -31.30 8.64 -1.47
CA VAL A 101 -32.29 8.87 -0.41
C VAL A 101 -33.56 9.39 -1.06
N ASN A 102 -34.68 8.70 -0.85
CA ASN A 102 -35.99 9.05 -1.41
C ASN A 102 -35.97 9.29 -2.93
N GLY A 103 -35.14 8.56 -3.67
CA GLY A 103 -34.99 8.67 -5.12
C GLY A 103 -34.04 9.78 -5.60
N GLU A 104 -33.49 10.57 -4.69
CA GLU A 104 -32.51 11.63 -5.00
C GLU A 104 -31.09 11.20 -4.67
N VAL A 105 -30.15 11.58 -5.53
CA VAL A 105 -28.72 11.37 -5.31
C VAL A 105 -28.11 12.60 -4.64
N ARG A 106 -27.44 12.40 -3.50
CA ARG A 106 -26.86 13.46 -2.69
C ARG A 106 -25.43 13.12 -2.29
N ASN A 107 -24.66 14.16 -1.94
CA ASN A 107 -23.35 14.07 -1.29
C ASN A 107 -22.39 13.07 -1.95
N ILE A 108 -22.09 13.33 -3.23
CA ILE A 108 -21.24 12.47 -4.06
C ILE A 108 -19.77 12.58 -3.59
N ALA A 109 -19.24 11.48 -3.05
CA ALA A 109 -17.82 11.31 -2.78
C ALA A 109 -17.08 10.88 -4.06
N THR A 110 -15.81 11.27 -4.18
CA THR A 110 -14.94 10.89 -5.30
C THR A 110 -13.67 10.23 -4.78
N HIS A 111 -13.32 9.08 -5.37
CA HIS A 111 -12.12 8.32 -5.06
C HIS A 111 -11.35 8.00 -6.35
N GLN A 112 -10.04 8.21 -6.32
CA GLN A 112 -9.14 7.90 -7.43
C GLN A 112 -8.32 6.66 -7.11
N TYR A 113 -8.37 5.67 -8.00
CA TYR A 113 -7.60 4.45 -7.85
C TYR A 113 -6.72 4.24 -9.08
N THR A 114 -5.45 3.98 -8.83
CA THR A 114 -4.50 3.53 -9.85
C THR A 114 -4.13 2.08 -9.54
N ILE A 115 -4.37 1.18 -10.51
CA ILE A 115 -3.91 -0.20 -10.41
C ILE A 115 -2.73 -0.36 -11.34
N GLU A 116 -1.55 -0.51 -10.75
CA GLU A 116 -0.28 -0.65 -11.45
C GLU A 116 0.55 -1.71 -10.74
N LYS A 117 0.70 -2.87 -11.39
CA LYS A 117 1.49 -3.97 -10.85
C LYS A 117 2.94 -3.56 -10.76
N PHE A 118 3.56 -3.79 -9.60
CA PHE A 118 4.99 -3.59 -9.44
C PHE A 118 5.77 -4.40 -10.48
N LYS A 119 6.67 -3.70 -11.18
CA LYS A 119 7.58 -4.33 -12.13
C LYS A 119 8.93 -4.52 -11.46
N ALA A 120 9.28 -5.78 -11.23
CA ALA A 120 10.60 -6.14 -10.74
C ALA A 120 11.68 -5.49 -11.59
N TYR A 121 12.66 -4.91 -10.91
CA TYR A 121 13.76 -4.23 -11.54
C TYR A 121 15.08 -4.63 -10.90
N LYS A 122 16.15 -4.39 -11.64
CA LYS A 122 17.51 -4.63 -11.18
C LYS A 122 18.30 -3.35 -11.22
N PHE A 123 19.22 -3.21 -10.29
CA PHE A 123 20.15 -2.09 -10.25
C PHE A 123 21.56 -2.60 -9.97
N MET A 124 22.55 -1.82 -10.41
CA MET A 124 23.96 -2.11 -10.22
C MET A 124 24.48 -1.32 -9.03
N VAL A 125 25.10 -2.01 -8.09
CA VAL A 125 25.88 -1.38 -7.02
C VAL A 125 27.35 -1.41 -7.41
N TYR A 126 27.99 -0.24 -7.43
CA TYR A 126 29.41 -0.09 -7.73
C TYR A 126 30.16 0.32 -6.46
N VAL A 127 31.30 -0.32 -6.20
CA VAL A 127 32.16 -0.02 -5.04
C VAL A 127 33.62 0.00 -5.45
N ASN A 128 34.33 1.03 -5.00
CA ASN A 128 35.75 1.23 -5.22
C ASN A 128 36.47 1.08 -3.87
N ALA A 129 37.54 0.28 -3.85
CA ALA A 129 38.29 -0.04 -2.63
C ALA A 129 39.68 0.61 -2.58
N ASP A 130 40.00 1.49 -3.53
CA ASP A 130 41.34 2.06 -3.70
C ASP A 130 41.81 2.82 -2.45
N ALA A 131 40.89 3.52 -1.77
CA ALA A 131 41.21 4.31 -0.58
C ALA A 131 41.42 3.48 0.69
N VAL A 132 41.01 2.20 0.69
CA VAL A 132 41.02 1.33 1.87
C VAL A 132 41.98 0.14 1.76
N ASN A 133 42.67 -0.01 0.62
CA ASN A 133 43.68 -1.05 0.37
C ASN A 133 43.20 -2.48 0.68
N TRP A 134 41.95 -2.80 0.32
CA TRP A 134 41.41 -4.15 0.52
C TRP A 134 41.87 -5.09 -0.60
N ASN A 135 42.67 -6.10 -0.25
CA ASN A 135 43.17 -7.13 -1.19
C ASN A 135 42.08 -8.14 -1.61
N SER A 136 40.96 -8.19 -0.91
CA SER A 136 39.77 -8.93 -1.29
C SER A 136 38.55 -8.16 -0.85
N LEU A 137 37.51 -8.18 -1.66
CA LEU A 137 36.25 -7.52 -1.38
C LEU A 137 35.15 -8.55 -1.36
N TYR A 138 34.31 -8.50 -0.33
CA TYR A 138 33.13 -9.33 -0.17
C TYR A 138 31.89 -8.44 -0.06
N CYS A 139 30.77 -8.95 -0.54
CA CYS A 139 29.47 -8.31 -0.49
C CYS A 139 28.48 -9.21 0.25
N TYR A 140 28.11 -8.77 1.45
CA TYR A 140 27.10 -9.40 2.28
C TYR A 140 25.77 -8.71 2.03
N THR A 141 24.84 -9.38 1.35
CA THR A 141 23.55 -8.82 0.93
C THR A 141 22.40 -9.63 1.48
N TRP A 142 21.39 -8.96 2.03
CA TRP A 142 20.17 -9.64 2.50
C TRP A 142 18.94 -8.76 2.39
N LYS A 143 17.78 -9.42 2.32
CA LYS A 143 16.46 -8.77 2.26
C LYS A 143 15.81 -8.83 3.65
N LYS A 144 14.61 -9.38 3.77
CA LYS A 144 13.92 -9.55 5.07
C LYS A 144 14.65 -10.49 6.03
N ALA A 145 15.34 -11.51 5.50
CA ALA A 145 16.16 -12.43 6.27
C ALA A 145 17.54 -12.55 5.61
N ALA A 146 18.56 -12.87 6.41
CA ALA A 146 19.90 -13.17 5.91
C ALA A 146 19.84 -14.33 4.91
N SER A 147 20.24 -14.05 3.66
CA SER A 147 20.24 -15.03 2.57
C SER A 147 21.62 -15.67 2.35
N VAL A 148 22.66 -15.17 3.00
CA VAL A 148 24.04 -15.62 2.88
C VAL A 148 24.73 -15.60 4.26
N GLU A 149 25.75 -16.42 4.45
CA GLU A 149 26.60 -16.40 5.65
C GLU A 149 27.68 -15.32 5.54
N TRP A 150 28.10 -14.75 6.67
CA TRP A 150 29.23 -13.82 6.72
C TRP A 150 30.54 -14.52 6.28
N PRO A 151 31.40 -13.91 5.43
CA PRO A 151 31.43 -12.52 4.96
C PRO A 151 30.61 -12.21 3.69
N GLY A 152 29.79 -13.13 3.23
CA GLY A 152 29.06 -13.02 1.97
C GLY A 152 29.88 -13.46 0.77
N GLU A 153 29.48 -12.99 -0.41
CA GLU A 153 30.08 -13.41 -1.69
C GLU A 153 31.35 -12.62 -1.99
N LYS A 154 32.41 -13.29 -2.46
CA LYS A 154 33.61 -12.60 -2.93
C LYS A 154 33.33 -11.89 -4.25
N MET A 155 33.59 -10.58 -4.29
CA MET A 155 33.47 -9.75 -5.49
C MET A 155 34.69 -9.98 -6.40
N THR A 156 34.44 -10.42 -7.63
CA THR A 156 35.48 -10.68 -8.64
C THR A 156 35.30 -9.85 -9.90
N GLU A 157 34.06 -9.50 -10.25
CA GLU A 157 33.76 -8.70 -11.42
C GLU A 157 34.11 -7.23 -11.18
N THR A 158 34.76 -6.62 -12.17
CA THR A 158 35.20 -5.22 -12.12
C THR A 158 34.96 -4.50 -13.45
N LYS A 159 34.84 -3.18 -13.38
CA LYS A 159 34.75 -2.29 -14.54
C LYS A 159 35.55 -1.02 -14.29
N THR A 160 36.22 -0.51 -15.34
CA THR A 160 36.89 0.79 -15.28
C THR A 160 35.90 1.91 -15.62
N ILE A 161 35.71 2.85 -14.71
CA ILE A 161 34.85 4.03 -14.88
C ILE A 161 35.62 5.25 -14.35
N GLY A 162 35.84 6.25 -15.20
CA GLY A 162 36.59 7.46 -14.83
C GLY A 162 38.03 7.19 -14.38
N GLY A 163 38.70 6.18 -14.97
CA GLY A 163 40.08 5.81 -14.63
C GLY A 163 40.25 5.02 -13.33
N LYS A 164 39.16 4.69 -12.63
CA LYS A 164 39.17 3.87 -11.41
C LYS A 164 38.58 2.49 -11.66
N THR A 165 39.03 1.50 -10.91
CA THR A 165 38.48 0.14 -10.92
C THR A 165 37.32 0.04 -9.93
N TRP A 166 36.15 -0.33 -10.42
CA TRP A 166 34.95 -0.53 -9.60
C TRP A 166 34.56 -1.99 -9.61
N TYR A 167 34.43 -2.60 -8.44
CA TYR A 167 33.69 -3.85 -8.31
C TYR A 167 32.21 -3.56 -8.45
N TYR A 168 31.44 -4.50 -8.99
CA TYR A 168 30.00 -4.31 -9.14
C TYR A 168 29.20 -5.57 -8.83
N LYS A 169 27.96 -5.36 -8.37
CA LYS A 169 26.98 -6.44 -8.15
C LYS A 169 25.61 -6.00 -8.66
N GLU A 170 24.95 -6.87 -9.40
CA GLU A 170 23.54 -6.71 -9.76
C GLU A 170 22.67 -7.14 -8.58
N VAL A 171 21.70 -6.31 -8.22
CA VAL A 171 20.75 -6.57 -7.14
C VAL A 171 19.33 -6.43 -7.69
N SER A 172 18.42 -7.35 -7.32
CA SER A 172 17.01 -7.29 -7.71
C SER A 172 16.12 -6.76 -6.59
N ILE A 173 15.13 -5.95 -6.99
CA ILE A 173 13.94 -5.63 -6.21
C ILE A 173 12.77 -6.33 -6.87
N ASP A 174 12.19 -7.31 -6.18
CA ASP A 174 11.22 -8.25 -6.73
C ASP A 174 9.76 -7.87 -6.36
N ASN A 175 9.56 -7.03 -5.35
CA ASN A 175 8.26 -6.46 -4.95
C ASN A 175 8.41 -5.05 -4.35
N ALA A 176 7.35 -4.24 -4.30
CA ALA A 176 7.46 -2.83 -3.90
C ALA A 176 7.85 -2.58 -2.43
N ASN A 177 7.60 -3.55 -1.55
CA ASN A 177 7.92 -3.43 -0.12
C ASN A 177 9.27 -4.03 0.24
N GLU A 178 10.04 -4.47 -0.75
CA GLU A 178 11.32 -5.11 -0.53
C GLU A 178 12.42 -4.08 -0.26
N LEU A 179 13.15 -4.32 0.83
CA LEU A 179 14.36 -3.59 1.17
C LEU A 179 15.55 -4.54 1.01
N VAL A 180 16.64 -4.02 0.45
CA VAL A 180 17.91 -4.73 0.37
C VAL A 180 18.93 -4.02 1.25
N ASN A 181 19.56 -4.78 2.12
CA ASN A 181 20.68 -4.36 2.95
C ASN A 181 21.97 -4.89 2.34
N ILE A 182 23.03 -4.09 2.40
CA ILE A 182 24.33 -4.40 1.79
C ILE A 182 25.44 -3.98 2.74
N ILE A 183 26.39 -4.88 3.00
CA ILE A 183 27.64 -4.58 3.69
C ILE A 183 28.80 -5.02 2.79
N PHE A 184 29.73 -4.11 2.52
CA PHE A 184 31.01 -4.43 1.89
C PHE A 184 32.07 -4.66 2.95
N ASN A 185 32.86 -5.73 2.80
CA ASN A 185 33.88 -6.08 3.79
C ASN A 185 35.12 -6.74 3.16
N ASN A 186 36.21 -6.82 3.92
CA ASN A 186 37.47 -7.42 3.49
C ASN A 186 37.64 -8.88 3.99
N GLY A 187 36.56 -9.54 4.40
CA GLY A 187 36.53 -10.92 4.89
C GLY A 187 36.27 -11.04 6.40
N LYS A 188 36.37 -12.27 6.92
CA LYS A 188 36.12 -12.57 8.33
C LYS A 188 37.12 -11.84 9.24
N ASP A 189 36.61 -11.26 10.34
CA ASP A 189 37.37 -10.52 11.36
C ASP A 189 38.20 -9.35 10.79
N LYS A 190 37.74 -8.76 9.68
CA LYS A 190 38.39 -7.66 8.96
C LYS A 190 37.43 -6.47 8.78
N PRO A 191 37.94 -5.29 8.35
CA PRO A 191 37.12 -4.09 8.19
C PRO A 191 35.92 -4.28 7.27
N GLN A 192 34.85 -3.53 7.55
CA GLN A 192 33.60 -3.46 6.80
C GLN A 192 33.10 -2.02 6.68
N THR A 193 32.20 -1.75 5.74
CA THR A 193 31.46 -0.48 5.68
C THR A 193 30.52 -0.37 6.88
N VAL A 194 30.40 0.83 7.44
CA VAL A 194 29.47 1.12 8.54
C VAL A 194 28.05 1.21 7.96
N VAL A 195 27.07 0.68 8.71
CA VAL A 195 25.63 0.72 8.39
C VAL A 195 25.00 1.99 8.94
#